data_AF-A0A7T4QPI2-F1
#
_entry.id   AF-A0A7T4QPI2-F1
#
_cell.length_a   1.000
_cell.length_b   1.000
_cell.length_c   1.000
_cell.angle_alpha   90.00
_cell.angle_beta   90.00
_cell.angle_gamma   90.00
#
_symmetry.space_group_name_H-M   'P 1'
#
loop_
_entity.id
_entity.type
_entity.pdbx_description
1 polymer ?
#
loop_
_entity_poly.entity_id
_entity_poly.type
_entity_poly.pdbx_seq_one_letter_code
_entity_poly.pdbx_strand_id
1 'polypeptide(L)' 'MKKIIQKISRALQVVLMAPIKLPGKALNIIKYLALGLGVVETVLDDKDKKGEEESPPADQLLIDKEKEVQDERQ' A
#
# COMPACT_ATOMS: atom_id res chain seq x y z
N MET A 1 -18.73 18.99 5.81
CA MET A 1 -17.89 17.85 5.37
C MET A 1 -18.10 17.43 3.91
N LYS A 2 -19.34 17.47 3.37
CA LYS A 2 -19.62 17.11 1.95
C LYS A 2 -18.73 17.82 0.90
N LYS A 3 -18.41 19.11 1.12
CA LYS A 3 -17.55 19.91 0.22
C LYS A 3 -16.09 19.43 0.16
N ILE A 4 -15.56 18.86 1.25
CA ILE A 4 -14.18 18.35 1.31
C ILE A 4 -14.09 17.03 0.54
N ILE A 5 -15.03 16.11 0.80
CA ILE A 5 -15.13 14.82 0.12
C ILE A 5 -15.28 15.02 -1.39
N GLN A 6 -16.13 15.95 -1.82
CA GLN A 6 -16.31 16.28 -3.24
C GLN A 6 -15.02 16.81 -3.91
N LYS A 7 -14.20 17.59 -3.18
CA LYS A 7 -12.91 18.08 -3.70
C LYS A 7 -11.92 16.94 -3.89
N ILE A 8 -11.87 15.99 -2.94
CA ILE A 8 -11.01 14.80 -3.01
C ILE A 8 -11.47 13.89 -4.15
N SER A 9 -12.78 13.59 -4.24
CA SER A 9 -13.32 12.79 -5.34
C SER A 9 -13.03 13.39 -6.71
N ARG A 10 -13.10 14.72 -6.85
CA ARG A 10 -12.79 15.39 -8.12
C ARG A 10 -11.30 15.33 -8.46
N ALA A 11 -10.43 15.50 -7.47
CA ALA A 11 -8.98 15.34 -7.67
C ALA A 11 -8.65 13.89 -8.07
N LEU A 12 -9.22 12.91 -7.38
CA LEU A 12 -9.06 11.49 -7.70
C LEU A 12 -9.57 11.15 -9.10
N GLN A 13 -10.73 11.68 -9.49
CA GLN A 13 -11.25 11.54 -10.85
C GLN A 13 -10.32 12.12 -11.90
N VAL A 14 -9.71 13.29 -11.65
CA VAL A 14 -8.74 13.88 -12.58
C VAL A 14 -7.48 13.02 -12.70
N VAL A 15 -7.01 12.43 -11.60
CA VAL A 15 -5.87 11.50 -11.60
C VAL A 15 -6.21 10.21 -12.38
N LEU A 16 -7.42 9.66 -12.20
CA LEU A 16 -7.87 8.44 -12.87
C LEU A 16 -8.23 8.64 -14.35
N MET A 17 -8.79 9.79 -14.71
CA MET A 17 -9.15 10.15 -16.09
C MET A 17 -7.96 10.65 -16.90
N ALA A 18 -6.82 10.97 -16.26
CA ALA A 18 -5.62 11.35 -16.98
C ALA A 18 -5.21 10.22 -17.93
N PRO A 19 -4.83 10.51 -19.19
CA PRO A 19 -4.49 9.49 -20.17
C PRO A 19 -3.20 8.78 -19.75
N ILE A 20 -3.34 7.68 -18.98
CA ILE A 20 -2.43 6.57 -18.64
C ILE A 20 -0.91 6.86 -18.67
N LYS A 21 -0.48 8.10 -18.44
CA LYS A 21 0.92 8.54 -18.39
C LYS A 21 1.47 8.52 -16.95
N LEU A 22 0.68 7.97 -16.03
CA LEU A 22 1.08 7.63 -14.66
C LEU A 22 1.76 6.27 -14.45
N PRO A 23 1.70 5.20 -15.29
CA PRO A 23 2.15 3.87 -14.91
C PRO A 23 3.64 3.84 -14.54
N GLY A 24 4.49 4.64 -15.20
CA GLY A 24 5.90 4.78 -14.84
C GLY A 24 6.17 5.56 -13.55
N LYS A 25 5.24 6.43 -13.11
CA LYS A 25 5.38 7.24 -11.87
C LYS A 25 4.56 6.68 -10.70
N ALA A 26 3.57 5.84 -10.99
CA ALA A 26 2.67 5.21 -10.02
C ALA A 26 3.46 4.36 -9.02
N LEU A 27 4.47 3.61 -9.47
CA LEU A 27 5.32 2.85 -8.57
C LEU A 27 6.05 3.73 -7.56
N ASN A 28 6.56 4.90 -7.98
CA ASN A 28 7.18 5.83 -7.03
C ASN A 28 6.15 6.42 -6.06
N ILE A 29 4.97 6.78 -6.57
CA ILE A 29 3.87 7.30 -5.73
C ILE A 29 3.46 6.26 -4.67
N ILE A 30 3.28 4.99 -5.05
CA ILE A 30 2.95 3.90 -4.13
C ILE A 30 4.05 3.70 -3.10
N LYS A 31 5.34 3.74 -3.49
CA LYS A 31 6.47 3.68 -2.55
C LYS A 31 6.42 4.78 -1.49
N TYR A 32 6.14 6.02 -1.91
CA TYR A 32 6.01 7.14 -0.99
C TYR A 32 4.75 7.05 -0.11
N LEU A 33 3.65 6.48 -0.62
CA LEU A 33 2.47 6.19 0.18
C LEU A 33 2.76 5.12 1.23
N ALA A 34 3.45 4.04 0.88
CA ALA A 34 3.84 2.97 1.80
C ALA A 34 4.79 3.50 2.89
N LEU A 35 5.80 4.28 2.50
CA LEU A 35 6.71 4.92 3.46
C LEU A 35 5.95 5.88 4.39
N GLY A 36 5.08 6.72 3.83
CA GLY A 36 4.28 7.67 4.62
C GLY A 36 3.30 6.99 5.56
N LEU A 37 2.63 5.92 5.12
CA LEU A 37 1.72 5.12 5.94
C LEU A 37 2.46 4.40 7.05
N GLY A 38 3.59 3.75 6.76
CA GLY A 38 4.39 3.06 7.78
C GLY A 38 4.93 4.01 8.86
N VAL A 39 5.29 5.25 8.50
CA VAL A 39 5.68 6.29 9.48
C VAL A 39 4.48 6.77 10.29
N VAL A 40 3.32 6.96 9.67
CA VAL A 40 2.11 7.41 10.37
C VAL A 40 1.62 6.33 11.34
N GLU A 41 1.63 5.06 10.92
CA GLU A 41 1.32 3.89 11.75
C GLU A 41 2.24 3.81 12.96
N THR A 42 3.56 3.86 12.78
CA THR A 42 4.52 3.85 13.92
C THR A 42 4.32 5.02 14.89
N VAL A 43 4.04 6.24 14.41
CA VAL A 43 3.80 7.41 15.27
C VAL A 43 2.44 7.35 15.99
N LEU A 44 1.44 6.67 15.42
CA LEU A 44 0.14 6.43 16.05
C LEU A 44 0.22 5.24 17.04
N ASP A 45 0.93 4.17 16.68
CA ASP A 45 1.15 3.01 17.55
C ASP A 45 1.97 3.35 18.78
N ASP A 46 2.98 4.22 18.66
CA ASP A 46 3.73 4.77 19.80
C ASP A 46 2.83 5.56 20.77
N LYS A 47 1.68 6.08 20.29
CA LYS A 47 0.70 6.77 21.13
C LYS A 47 -0.32 5.84 21.77
N ASP A 48 -0.59 4.69 21.17
CA ASP A 48 -1.73 3.86 21.57
C ASP A 48 -1.37 2.49 22.18
N LYS A 49 -0.22 1.83 21.90
CA LYS A 49 0.02 0.47 22.42
C LYS A 49 1.47 0.12 22.75
N LYS A 50 1.74 0.12 24.06
CA LYS A 50 2.34 -1.07 24.70
C LYS A 50 1.44 -2.28 24.39
N GLY A 51 1.91 -3.18 23.54
CA GLY A 51 1.33 -4.51 23.35
C GLY A 51 0.29 -4.59 22.25
N GLU A 52 0.74 -4.95 21.05
CA GLU A 52 0.34 -6.21 20.40
C GLU A 52 1.25 -6.41 19.18
N GLU A 53 1.46 -7.68 18.87
CA GLU A 53 2.56 -8.23 18.09
C GLU A 53 2.66 -7.73 16.65
N GLU A 54 3.91 -7.52 16.23
CA GLU A 54 4.37 -7.35 14.87
C GLU A 54 3.79 -8.47 13.98
N SER A 55 2.79 -8.13 13.16
CA SER A 55 2.36 -9.00 12.07
C SER A 55 3.30 -8.78 10.89
N PRO A 56 3.92 -9.84 10.33
CA PRO A 56 4.87 -9.67 9.24
C PRO A 56 4.16 -9.13 7.98
N PRO A 57 4.86 -8.34 7.15
CA PRO A 57 4.28 -7.76 5.94
C PRO A 57 3.77 -8.86 5.01
N ALA A 58 2.55 -8.68 4.51
CA ALA A 58 1.81 -9.58 3.62
C ALA A 58 2.53 -9.90 2.29
N ASP A 59 3.71 -9.34 2.04
CA ASP A 59 4.53 -9.59 0.86
C ASP A 59 5.24 -10.95 0.88
N GLN A 60 5.33 -11.64 2.03
CA GLN A 60 5.94 -12.98 2.09
C GLN A 60 5.01 -14.12 1.65
N LEU A 61 3.69 -13.92 1.60
CA LEU A 61 2.73 -14.98 1.24
C LEU A 61 2.72 -15.38 -0.24
N LEU A 62 3.36 -14.60 -1.13
CA LEU A 62 3.39 -14.89 -2.56
C LEU A 62 4.65 -15.60 -3.03
N ILE A 63 5.77 -15.51 -2.27
CA ILE A 63 7.07 -16.03 -2.71
C ILE A 63 7.20 -17.53 -2.39
N ASP A 64 6.56 -18.03 -1.34
CA ASP A 64 6.66 -19.45 -0.97
C ASP A 64 5.83 -20.38 -1.86
N LYS A 65 4.79 -19.87 -2.53
CA LYS A 65 3.89 -20.71 -3.35
C LYS A 65 4.44 -21.08 -4.73
N GLU A 66 5.48 -20.39 -5.22
CA GLU A 66 6.13 -20.74 -6.49
C GLU A 66 7.24 -21.79 -6.32
N LYS A 67 7.80 -21.98 -5.12
CA LYS A 67 8.85 -22.99 -4.88
C LYS A 67 8.32 -24.39 -4.58
N GLU A 68 7.11 -24.53 -4.04
CA GLU A 68 6.55 -25.86 -3.69
C GLU A 68 6.06 -26.66 -4.93
N VAL A 69 5.76 -26.00 -6.05
CA VAL A 69 5.18 -26.67 -7.24
C VAL A 69 6.24 -27.26 -8.18
N GLN A 70 7.53 -26.98 -7.97
CA GLN A 70 8.62 -27.52 -8.82
C GLN A 70 9.24 -28.82 -8.31
N ASP A 71 9.07 -29.19 -7.04
CA ASP A 71 9.71 -30.37 -6.46
C ASP A 71 8.92 -31.68 -6.70
N GLU A 72 7.62 -31.61 -7.04
CA GLU A 72 6.80 -32.81 -7.32
C GLU A 72 6.88 -33.33 -8.78
N ARG A 73 7.78 -32.78 -9.61
CA ARG A 73 7.92 -33.13 -11.04
C ARG A 73 9.30 -33.69 -11.42
N GLN A 74 10.06 -34.26 -10.48
CA GLN A 74 11.22 -35.10 -10.76
C GLN A 74 11.08 -36.50 -10.17
#